data_AF-A0A9E2UVH0-F1
#
_entry.id   AF-A0A9E2UVH0-F1
#
_cell.length_a   1.000
_cell.length_b   1.000
_cell.length_c   1.000
_cell.angle_alpha   90.00
_cell.angle_beta   90.00
_cell.angle_gamma   90.00
#
_symmetry.space_group_name_H-M   'P 1'
#
loop_
_entity.id
_entity.type
_entity.pdbx_description
1 polymer ?
#
loop_
_entity_poly.entity_id
_entity_poly.type
_entity_poly.pdbx_seq_one_letter_code
_entity_poly.pdbx_strand_id
1 'polypeptide(L)' 'MPNREYCMANKDVLIVDDDILVGESLKEMLILEGFSADAVLDGQAALAKIKEDHYQMILSDI' A
#
# COMPACT_ATOMS: atom_id res chain seq x y z
N MET A 1 0.26 4.30 -28.86
CA MET A 1 0.22 4.32 -27.39
C MET A 1 0.47 2.89 -26.94
N PRO A 2 1.63 2.49 -26.38
CA PRO A 2 1.79 1.10 -25.99
C PRO A 2 1.09 0.87 -24.64
N ASN A 3 0.06 0.02 -24.72
CA ASN A 3 -0.36 -1.00 -23.78
C ASN A 3 0.47 -1.12 -22.49
N ARG A 4 -0.22 -1.07 -21.34
CA ARG A 4 0.22 -1.81 -20.17
C ARG A 4 -0.95 -2.63 -19.63
N GLU A 5 -0.82 -3.92 -19.83
CA GLU A 5 -1.66 -4.98 -19.30
C GLU A 5 -1.69 -4.83 -17.76
N TYR A 6 -2.78 -4.30 -17.22
CA TYR A 6 -3.03 -4.29 -15.77
C TYR A 6 -3.52 -5.68 -15.37
N CYS A 7 -2.64 -6.65 -15.46
CA CYS A 7 -2.83 -7.95 -14.85
C CYS A 7 -1.83 -8.05 -13.72
N MET A 8 -2.28 -7.90 -12.47
CA MET A 8 -1.86 -8.79 -11.39
C MET A 8 -2.61 -8.50 -10.09
N ALA A 9 -3.22 -9.55 -9.54
CA ALA A 9 -3.80 -9.61 -8.21
C ALA A 9 -2.73 -9.65 -7.12
N ASN A 10 -1.80 -8.70 -7.12
CA ASN A 10 -0.79 -8.51 -6.07
C ASN A 10 -1.07 -7.20 -5.34
N LYS A 11 -0.79 -7.15 -4.03
CA LYS A 11 -0.88 -5.90 -3.28
C LYS A 11 0.21 -4.94 -3.75
N ASP A 12 -0.18 -3.75 -4.18
CA ASP A 12 0.73 -2.82 -4.83
C ASP A 12 1.45 -1.93 -3.83
N VAL A 13 0.75 -1.49 -2.77
CA VAL A 13 1.25 -0.43 -1.87
C VAL A 13 1.06 -0.79 -0.40
N LEU A 14 2.12 -0.59 0.40
CA LEU A 14 2.05 -0.58 1.86
C LEU A 14 2.27 0.85 2.38
N ILE A 15 1.34 1.35 3.16
CA ILE A 15 1.38 2.68 3.77
C ILE A 15 1.75 2.51 5.25
N VAL A 16 2.73 3.28 5.72
CA VAL A 16 3.19 3.31 7.10
C VAL A 16 3.03 4.74 7.61
N ASP A 17 2.01 4.95 8.44
CA ASP A 17 1.60 6.27 8.91
C ASP A 17 1.00 6.13 10.32
N ASP A 18 1.51 6.88 11.30
CA ASP A 18 1.03 6.82 12.69
C ASP A 18 -0.35 7.48 12.87
N ASP A 19 -0.79 8.30 11.92
CA ASP A 19 -2.14 8.83 11.85
C ASP A 19 -3.06 7.90 11.04
N ILE A 20 -3.92 7.18 11.78
CA ILE A 20 -4.92 6.25 11.22
C ILE A 20 -5.79 6.92 10.15
N LEU A 21 -6.19 8.18 10.35
CA LEU A 21 -7.10 8.88 9.44
C LEU A 21 -6.39 9.18 8.12
N VAL A 22 -5.12 9.59 8.18
CA VAL A 22 -4.31 9.87 6.98
C VAL A 22 -4.03 8.57 6.23
N GLY A 23 -3.58 7.53 6.93
CA GLY A 23 -3.30 6.22 6.35
C GLY A 23 -4.52 5.60 5.65
N GLU A 24 -5.69 5.61 6.29
CA GLU A 24 -6.91 5.06 5.67
C GLU A 24 -7.42 5.94 4.51
N SER A 25 -7.31 7.27 4.60
CA SER A 25 -7.68 8.16 3.48
C SER A 25 -6.83 7.90 2.24
N LEU A 26 -5.52 7.73 2.42
CA LEU A 26 -4.59 7.44 1.33
C LEU A 26 -4.84 6.05 0.72
N LYS A 27 -5.13 5.06 1.57
CA LYS A 27 -5.52 3.72 1.14
C LYS A 27 -6.80 3.73 0.31
N GLU A 28 -7.84 4.43 0.76
CA GLU A 28 -9.09 4.59 -0.01
C GLU A 28 -8.83 5.23 -1.38
N MET A 29 -8.00 6.28 -1.43
CA MET A 29 -7.62 6.93 -2.68
C MET A 29 -6.90 5.98 -3.64
N LEU A 30 -5.94 5.18 -3.15
CA LEU A 30 -5.22 4.21 -3.98
C LEU A 30 -6.14 3.08 -4.49
N ILE A 31 -7.08 2.64 -3.66
CA ILE A 31 -8.09 1.65 -4.06
C ILE A 31 -9.00 2.20 -5.16
N LEU A 32 -9.41 3.47 -5.07
CA LEU A 32 -10.21 4.14 -6.11
C LEU A 32 -9.47 4.24 -7.45
N GLU A 33 -8.15 4.42 -7.42
CA GLU A 33 -7.29 4.45 -8.61
C GLU A 33 -7.02 3.04 -9.19
N GLY A 34 -7.52 1.98 -8.54
CA GLY A 34 -7.40 0.59 -8.99
C GLY A 34 -6.19 -0.16 -8.43
N PHE A 35 -5.48 0.40 -7.46
CA PHE A 35 -4.39 -0.26 -6.77
C PHE A 35 -4.89 -1.05 -5.56
N SER A 36 -4.12 -2.07 -5.15
CA SER A 36 -4.33 -2.71 -3.85
C SER A 36 -3.39 -2.11 -2.79
N ALA A 37 -3.96 -1.56 -1.71
CA ALA A 37 -3.18 -0.90 -0.66
C ALA A 37 -3.53 -1.41 0.75
N ASP A 38 -2.51 -1.54 1.60
CA ASP A 38 -2.64 -1.79 3.04
C ASP A 38 -2.05 -0.61 3.83
N ALA A 39 -2.64 -0.28 4.98
CA ALA A 39 -2.13 0.76 5.90
C ALA A 39 -1.77 0.13 7.26
N VAL A 40 -0.65 0.54 7.82
CA VAL A 40 -0.14 0.14 9.14
C VAL A 40 0.39 1.34 9.91
N LEU A 41 0.37 1.27 11.23
CA LEU A 41 0.68 2.40 12.11
C LEU A 41 2.14 2.53 12.50
N ASP A 42 2.92 1.48 12.25
CA ASP A 42 4.29 1.41 12.70
C ASP A 42 5.13 0.50 11.81
N GLY A 43 6.44 0.69 11.89
CA GLY A 43 7.42 -0.06 11.12
C GLY A 43 7.47 -1.55 11.48
N GLN A 44 7.08 -1.95 12.69
CA GLN A 44 7.08 -3.37 13.07
C GLN A 44 5.95 -4.13 12.36
N ALA A 45 4.75 -3.54 12.33
CA ALA A 45 3.62 -4.01 11.55
C ALA A 45 3.96 -4.04 10.05
N ALA A 46 4.65 -3.00 9.55
CA ALA A 46 5.12 -2.96 8.17
C ALA A 46 6.08 -4.12 7.85
N LEU A 47 7.07 -4.36 8.71
CA LEU A 47 8.03 -5.46 8.55
C LEU A 47 7.37 -6.83 8.63
N ALA A 48 6.34 -7.01 9.45
CA ALA A 48 5.55 -8.23 9.49
C ALA A 48 4.82 -8.45 8.16
N LYS A 49 4.16 -7.41 7.65
CA LYS A 49 3.43 -7.43 6.38
C LYS A 49 4.33 -7.72 5.19
N ILE A 50 5.50 -7.08 5.09
CA ILE A 50 6.45 -7.30 3.99
C ILE A 50 7.03 -8.73 3.98
N LYS A 51 7.02 -9.42 5.12
CA LYS A 51 7.45 -10.83 5.19
C LYS A 51 6.36 -11.80 4.72
N GLU A 52 5.09 -11.45 4.92
CA GLU A 52 3.94 -12.29 4.55
C GLU A 52 3.46 -12.02 3.12
N ASP A 53 3.48 -10.76 2.71
CA ASP A 53 2.99 -10.25 1.43
C ASP A 53 4.12 -9.57 0.63
N HIS A 54 4.03 -9.63 -0.70
CA HIS A 54 4.93 -8.91 -1.59
C HIS A 54 4.32 -7.58 -2.02
N TYR A 55 4.84 -6.47 -1.49
CA TYR A 55 4.48 -5.12 -1.91
C TYR A 55 5.45 -4.60 -2.97
N GLN A 56 4.91 -3.86 -3.95
CA GLN A 56 5.72 -3.22 -4.99
C GLN A 56 6.25 -1.85 -4.53
N MET A 57 5.55 -1.20 -3.62
CA MET A 57 5.87 0.13 -3.11
C MET A 57 5.56 0.23 -1.61
N ILE A 58 6.41 0.97 -0.88
CA ILE A 58 6.16 1.36 0.50
C ILE A 58 6.13 2.88 0.56
N LEU A 59 5.07 3.44 1.15
CA LEU A 59 4.92 4.85 1.48
C LEU A 59 5.04 4.97 2.99
N SER A 60 6.04 5.71 3.48
CA SER A 60 6.25 5.94 4.91
C SER A 60 6.38 7.44 5.14
N ASP A 61 5.69 7.95 6.15
CA ASP A 61 6.08 9.24 6.74
C ASP A 61 7.34 9.04 7.59
N ILE A 62 8.17 10.09 7.75
CA ILE A 62 9.51 10.07 8.39
C ILE A 62 9.52 10.68 9.78
#